data_AF-A0A538RW78-F1
#
_entry.id   AF-A0A538RW78-F1
#
_cell.length_a   1.000
_cell.length_b   1.000
_cell.length_c   1.000
_cell.angle_alpha   90.00
_cell.angle_beta   90.00
_cell.angle_gamma   90.00
#
_symmetry.space_group_name_H-M   'P 1'
#
loop_
_entity.id
_entity.type
_entity.pdbx_description
1 polymer ?
#
loop_
_entity_poly.entity_id
_entity_poly.type
_entity_poly.pdbx_seq_one_letter_code
_entity_poly.pdbx_strand_id
1 'polypeptide(L)'
;MTIRDTLKAVGFRTIRRVLALRRPSGRANTRALRAAQESLEALTLRDAVTSDIPALAALHVATWNDTYAPLMTGPAVAVREHQWRQAFEQPEGWFCYVLARPDGSLIGFTKGVFRPEHEIPGELNKLFLGRDYQRMGLGRRLVGQVVQRFLTAGVSTMAAYVDPRNPSCGFFERLGARWLVEPDGHVNFSWYVWNDLPLLARHCTAAV
;
A
#
# COMPACT_ATOMS: atom_id res chain seq x y z
N MET A 1 11.15 16.64 12.09
CA MET A 1 10.78 17.37 10.85
C MET A 1 11.05 18.85 11.01
N THR A 2 11.76 19.47 10.06
CA THR A 2 11.87 20.94 10.04
C THR A 2 10.58 21.53 9.46
N ILE A 3 10.23 22.76 9.85
CA ILE A 3 9.09 23.54 9.30
C ILE A 3 9.03 23.46 7.75
N ARG A 4 10.20 23.29 7.11
CA ARG A 4 10.39 23.15 5.67
C ARG A 4 9.71 21.93 5.04
N ASP A 5 9.63 20.80 5.72
CA ASP A 5 9.04 19.57 5.16
C ASP A 5 7.51 19.54 5.32
N THR A 6 6.97 20.14 6.40
CA THR A 6 5.53 20.42 6.54
C THR A 6 5.05 21.34 5.43
N LEU A 7 5.80 22.42 5.17
CA LEU A 7 5.48 23.37 4.11
C LEU A 7 5.54 22.72 2.71
N LYS A 8 6.48 21.79 2.48
CA LYS A 8 6.53 20.99 1.25
C LYS A 8 5.35 20.03 1.13
N ALA A 9 4.92 19.36 2.21
CA ALA A 9 3.78 18.45 2.19
C ALA A 9 2.45 19.18 1.97
N VAL A 10 2.25 20.32 2.64
CA VAL A 10 1.11 21.21 2.41
C VAL A 10 1.14 21.76 0.97
N GLY A 11 2.31 22.22 0.51
CA GLY A 11 2.52 22.66 -0.87
C GLY A 11 2.19 21.59 -1.89
N PHE A 12 2.60 20.34 -1.67
CA PHE A 12 2.31 19.23 -2.57
C PHE A 12 0.81 18.89 -2.63
N ARG A 13 0.11 18.88 -1.47
CA ARG A 13 -1.35 18.68 -1.43
C ARG A 13 -2.08 19.80 -2.17
N THR A 14 -1.62 21.04 -2.04
CA THR A 14 -2.17 22.20 -2.75
C THR A 14 -1.90 22.12 -4.26
N ILE A 15 -0.67 21.82 -4.67
CA ILE A 15 -0.28 21.62 -6.08
C ILE A 15 -1.13 20.53 -6.74
N ARG A 16 -1.35 19.39 -6.06
CA ARG A 16 -2.21 18.33 -6.59
C ARG A 16 -3.67 18.77 -6.75
N ARG A 17 -4.18 19.62 -5.86
CA ARG A 17 -5.53 20.19 -6.01
C ARG A 17 -5.61 21.12 -7.21
N VAL A 18 -4.60 21.97 -7.41
CA VAL A 18 -4.49 22.90 -8.55
C VAL A 18 -4.37 22.14 -9.87
N LEU A 19 -3.57 21.07 -9.92
CA LEU A 19 -3.41 20.22 -11.10
C LEU A 19 -4.55 19.20 -11.30
N ALA A 20 -5.64 19.29 -10.54
CA ALA A 20 -6.77 18.35 -10.57
C ALA A 20 -6.39 16.85 -10.39
N LEU A 21 -5.25 16.55 -9.77
CA LEU A 21 -4.74 15.19 -9.51
C LEU A 21 -5.43 14.52 -8.31
N ARG A 22 -6.75 14.71 -8.18
CA ARG A 22 -7.57 14.14 -7.11
C ARG A 22 -7.74 12.64 -7.34
N ARG A 23 -7.80 11.87 -6.26
CA ARG A 23 -8.21 10.46 -6.37
C ARG A 23 -9.72 10.40 -6.64
N PRO A 24 -10.20 9.46 -7.48
CA PRO A 24 -11.63 9.23 -7.65
C PRO A 24 -12.31 8.99 -6.30
N SER A 25 -13.59 9.34 -6.22
CA SER A 25 -14.39 8.99 -5.04
C SER A 25 -14.76 7.51 -5.08
N GLY A 26 -15.03 6.92 -3.91
CA GLY A 26 -15.52 5.55 -3.83
C GLY A 26 -16.81 5.37 -4.64
N ARG A 27 -17.74 6.34 -4.56
CA ARG A 27 -18.98 6.34 -5.34
C ARG A 27 -18.74 6.31 -6.86
N ALA A 28 -17.78 7.08 -7.35
CA ALA A 28 -17.44 7.11 -8.78
C ALA A 28 -16.86 5.75 -9.23
N ASN A 29 -15.91 5.22 -8.46
CA ASN A 29 -15.32 3.91 -8.73
C ASN A 29 -16.35 2.78 -8.67
N THR A 30 -17.23 2.77 -7.65
CA THR A 30 -18.31 1.77 -7.54
C THR A 30 -19.28 1.85 -8.72
N ARG A 31 -19.60 3.05 -9.21
CA ARG A 31 -20.44 3.22 -10.40
C ARG A 31 -19.76 2.68 -11.65
N ALA A 32 -18.48 2.98 -11.85
CA ALA A 32 -17.70 2.50 -12.98
C ALA A 32 -17.58 0.97 -12.98
N LEU A 33 -17.28 0.39 -11.81
CA LEU A 33 -17.17 -1.06 -11.62
C LEU A 33 -18.50 -1.78 -11.94
N ARG A 34 -19.64 -1.22 -11.49
CA ARG A 34 -20.97 -1.73 -11.85
C ARG A 34 -21.29 -1.60 -13.35
N ALA A 35 -20.90 -0.49 -13.98
CA ALA A 35 -21.10 -0.29 -15.42
C ALA A 35 -20.29 -1.28 -16.25
N ALA A 36 -19.12 -1.69 -15.76
CA ALA A 36 -18.29 -2.75 -16.34
C ALA A 36 -18.77 -4.18 -15.97
N GLN A 37 -19.90 -4.32 -15.26
CA GLN A 37 -20.44 -5.60 -14.78
C GLN A 37 -19.44 -6.41 -13.93
N GLU A 38 -18.52 -5.72 -13.26
CA GLU A 38 -17.58 -6.32 -12.33
C GLU A 38 -18.19 -6.38 -10.91
N SER A 39 -17.73 -7.33 -10.10
CA SER A 39 -18.09 -7.45 -8.69
C SER A 39 -16.85 -7.46 -7.81
N LEU A 40 -16.91 -6.77 -6.66
CA LEU A 40 -15.85 -6.79 -5.65
C LEU A 40 -15.67 -8.18 -5.03
N GLU A 41 -16.72 -8.98 -4.99
CA GLU A 41 -16.72 -10.34 -4.43
C GLU A 41 -16.00 -11.32 -5.36
N ALA A 42 -16.02 -11.07 -6.66
CA ALA A 42 -15.31 -11.87 -7.66
C ALA A 42 -13.78 -11.64 -7.62
N LEU A 43 -13.31 -10.63 -6.89
CA LEU A 43 -11.90 -10.33 -6.75
C LEU A 43 -11.22 -11.31 -5.80
N THR A 44 -10.22 -12.01 -6.32
CA THR A 44 -9.47 -13.02 -5.59
C THR A 44 -8.21 -12.42 -4.99
N LEU A 45 -8.02 -12.61 -3.68
CA LEU A 45 -6.78 -12.28 -2.99
C LEU A 45 -6.01 -13.57 -2.74
N ARG A 46 -4.79 -13.66 -3.25
CA ARG A 46 -3.94 -14.86 -3.16
C ARG A 46 -2.47 -14.50 -3.05
N ASP A 47 -1.64 -15.45 -2.63
CA ASP A 47 -0.19 -15.28 -2.69
C ASP A 47 0.26 -15.03 -4.15
N ALA A 48 1.26 -14.18 -4.29
CA ALA A 48 1.91 -13.91 -5.56
C ALA A 48 2.80 -15.10 -5.96
N VAL A 49 2.81 -15.43 -7.25
CA VAL A 49 3.67 -16.48 -7.82
C VAL A 49 4.62 -15.90 -8.85
N THR A 50 5.66 -16.65 -9.24
CA THR A 50 6.68 -16.18 -10.20
C THR A 50 6.09 -15.77 -11.55
N SER A 51 5.01 -16.42 -12.00
CA SER A 51 4.32 -16.06 -13.24
C SER A 51 3.60 -14.70 -13.17
N ASP A 52 3.37 -14.14 -11.97
CA ASP A 52 2.77 -12.82 -11.79
C ASP A 52 3.77 -11.68 -12.02
N ILE A 53 5.08 -11.95 -12.07
CA ILE A 53 6.14 -10.92 -12.07
C ILE A 53 5.95 -9.85 -13.16
N PRO A 54 5.66 -10.18 -14.43
CA PRO A 54 5.43 -9.16 -15.46
C PRO A 54 4.24 -8.24 -15.13
N ALA A 55 3.12 -8.83 -14.69
CA ALA A 55 1.92 -8.08 -14.33
C ALA A 55 2.11 -7.24 -13.05
N LEU A 56 2.82 -7.77 -12.06
CA LEU A 56 3.22 -7.07 -10.83
C LEU A 56 4.09 -5.84 -11.14
N ALA A 57 5.07 -5.98 -12.03
CA ALA A 57 5.95 -4.89 -12.44
C ALA A 57 5.17 -3.78 -13.14
N ALA A 58 4.30 -4.13 -14.09
CA ALA A 58 3.45 -3.18 -14.80
C ALA A 58 2.50 -2.45 -13.85
N LEU A 59 1.81 -3.17 -12.96
CA LEU A 59 0.89 -2.60 -11.98
C LEU A 59 1.61 -1.68 -10.97
N HIS A 60 2.81 -2.05 -10.52
CA HIS A 60 3.64 -1.23 -9.65
C HIS A 60 3.97 0.11 -10.33
N VAL A 61 4.46 0.08 -11.58
CA VAL A 61 4.77 1.32 -12.33
C VAL A 61 3.52 2.16 -12.56
N ALA A 62 2.41 1.55 -13.02
CA ALA A 62 1.17 2.26 -13.32
C ALA A 62 0.62 2.98 -12.07
N THR A 63 0.50 2.27 -10.94
CA THR A 63 -0.03 2.83 -9.70
C THR A 63 0.90 3.88 -9.08
N TRP A 64 2.22 3.71 -9.23
CA TRP A 64 3.19 4.72 -8.81
C TRP A 64 3.02 6.00 -9.64
N ASN A 65 2.95 5.88 -10.96
CA ASN A 65 2.75 7.01 -11.87
C ASN A 65 1.42 7.71 -11.60
N ASP A 66 0.32 6.99 -11.38
CA ASP A 66 -0.96 7.58 -10.97
C ASP A 66 -0.88 8.43 -9.70
N THR A 67 0.05 8.06 -8.81
CA THR A 67 0.25 8.76 -7.55
C THR A 67 1.20 9.94 -7.71
N TYR A 68 2.27 9.82 -8.47
CA TYR A 68 3.36 10.81 -8.46
C TYR A 68 3.51 11.62 -9.76
N ALA A 69 3.02 11.14 -10.90
CA ALA A 69 3.07 11.90 -12.14
C ALA A 69 2.06 13.08 -12.13
N PRO A 70 2.35 14.18 -12.84
CA PRO A 70 3.61 14.50 -13.54
C PRO A 70 4.69 15.10 -12.61
N LEU A 71 4.49 15.07 -11.29
CA LEU A 71 5.37 15.72 -10.31
C LEU A 71 6.71 15.00 -10.14
N MET A 72 6.76 13.71 -10.50
CA MET A 72 7.97 12.89 -10.47
C MET A 72 7.94 11.88 -11.62
N THR A 73 9.12 11.56 -12.14
CA THR A 73 9.30 10.52 -13.16
C THR A 73 9.36 9.14 -12.49
N GLY A 74 8.51 8.23 -12.94
CA GLY A 74 8.48 6.86 -12.41
C GLY A 74 9.53 5.94 -13.01
N PRO A 75 9.74 4.78 -12.37
CA PRO A 75 10.66 3.77 -12.88
C PRO A 75 10.10 3.10 -14.15
N ALA A 76 10.98 2.61 -15.01
CA ALA A 76 10.59 1.78 -16.14
C ALA A 76 10.08 0.40 -15.68
N VAL A 77 9.16 -0.19 -16.45
CA VAL A 77 8.60 -1.54 -16.16
C VAL A 77 9.72 -2.58 -16.09
N ALA A 78 10.66 -2.58 -17.04
CA ALA A 78 11.78 -3.50 -17.07
C ALA A 78 12.63 -3.47 -15.78
N VAL A 79 12.83 -2.28 -15.19
CA VAL A 79 13.56 -2.13 -13.92
C VAL A 79 12.79 -2.79 -12.77
N ARG A 80 11.47 -2.59 -12.71
CA ARG A 80 10.64 -3.21 -11.67
C ARG A 80 10.51 -4.71 -11.87
N GLU A 81 10.46 -5.18 -13.10
CA GLU A 81 10.42 -6.60 -13.42
C GLU A 81 11.70 -7.30 -12.96
N HIS A 82 12.87 -6.73 -13.26
CA HIS A 82 14.15 -7.25 -12.78
C HIS A 82 14.21 -7.32 -11.26
N GLN A 83 13.80 -6.26 -10.55
CA GLN A 83 13.78 -6.25 -9.08
C GLN A 83 12.82 -7.29 -8.48
N TRP A 84 11.67 -7.51 -9.13
CA TRP A 84 10.77 -8.58 -8.71
C TRP A 84 11.39 -9.96 -8.94
N ARG A 85 12.03 -10.21 -10.10
CA ARG A 85 12.74 -11.47 -10.35
C ARG A 85 13.77 -11.76 -9.25
N GLN A 86 14.62 -10.78 -8.93
CA GLN A 86 15.60 -10.89 -7.84
C GLN A 86 14.95 -11.20 -6.48
N ALA A 87 13.83 -10.54 -6.17
CA ALA A 87 13.11 -10.81 -4.92
C ALA A 87 12.55 -12.25 -4.87
N PHE A 88 12.01 -12.76 -5.99
CA PHE A 88 11.48 -14.12 -6.08
C PHE A 88 12.56 -15.21 -6.09
N GLU A 89 13.79 -14.88 -6.50
CA GLU A 89 14.95 -15.78 -6.38
C GLU A 89 15.41 -15.95 -4.92
N GLN A 90 15.08 -15.00 -4.04
CA GLN A 90 15.40 -15.02 -2.61
C GLN A 90 14.12 -14.82 -1.78
N PRO A 91 13.25 -15.84 -1.68
CA PRO A 91 11.91 -15.71 -1.10
C PRO A 91 11.90 -15.60 0.44
N GLU A 92 13.06 -15.62 1.10
CA GLU A 92 13.15 -15.58 2.56
C GLU A 92 12.85 -14.18 3.12
N GLY A 93 12.18 -14.14 4.27
CA GLY A 93 11.93 -12.90 5.00
C GLY A 93 10.91 -11.95 4.35
N TRP A 94 10.16 -12.36 3.34
CA TRP A 94 9.07 -11.55 2.78
C TRP A 94 7.92 -12.39 2.23
N PHE A 95 6.78 -11.75 2.02
CA PHE A 95 5.63 -12.35 1.33
C PHE A 95 4.91 -11.27 0.50
N CYS A 96 4.20 -11.66 -0.55
CA CYS A 96 3.40 -10.76 -1.37
C CYS A 96 2.06 -11.38 -1.69
N TYR A 97 1.02 -10.58 -1.56
CA TYR A 97 -0.32 -10.92 -2.01
C TYR A 97 -0.71 -10.08 -3.21
N VAL A 98 -1.40 -10.72 -4.16
CA VAL A 98 -2.01 -10.05 -5.31
C VAL A 98 -3.53 -10.10 -5.21
N LEU A 99 -4.17 -9.02 -5.62
CA LEU A 99 -5.60 -8.92 -5.83
C LEU A 99 -5.87 -8.98 -7.34
N ALA A 100 -6.55 -10.04 -7.77
CA ALA A 100 -6.79 -10.36 -9.17
C ALA A 100 -8.27 -10.40 -9.51
N ARG A 101 -8.58 -10.06 -10.75
CA ARG A 101 -9.89 -10.27 -11.38
C ARG A 101 -10.06 -11.74 -11.81
N PRO A 102 -11.29 -12.19 -12.14
CA PRO A 102 -11.53 -13.54 -12.65
C PRO A 102 -10.76 -13.88 -13.93
N ASP A 103 -10.47 -12.89 -14.76
CA ASP A 103 -9.65 -13.01 -15.98
C ASP A 103 -8.13 -13.13 -15.69
N GLY A 104 -7.72 -13.09 -14.41
CA GLY A 104 -6.33 -13.16 -13.98
C GLY A 104 -5.59 -11.82 -13.93
N SER A 105 -6.19 -10.73 -14.40
CA SER A 105 -5.54 -9.42 -14.37
C SER A 105 -5.40 -8.89 -12.95
N LEU A 106 -4.21 -8.35 -12.64
CA LEU A 106 -3.88 -7.83 -11.31
C LEU A 106 -4.33 -6.38 -11.18
N ILE A 107 -5.04 -6.08 -10.10
CA ILE A 107 -5.57 -4.74 -9.81
C ILE A 107 -4.98 -4.12 -8.53
N GLY A 108 -4.34 -4.93 -7.69
CA GLY A 108 -3.65 -4.48 -6.49
C GLY A 108 -2.66 -5.54 -5.99
N PHE A 109 -1.72 -5.12 -5.16
CA PHE A 109 -0.84 -6.03 -4.44
C PHE A 109 -0.34 -5.39 -3.15
N THR A 110 0.13 -6.23 -2.25
CA THR A 110 0.81 -5.79 -1.03
C THR A 110 1.95 -6.73 -0.69
N LYS A 111 3.07 -6.16 -0.22
CA LYS A 111 4.27 -6.91 0.18
C LYS A 111 4.55 -6.65 1.64
N GLY A 112 4.64 -7.71 2.42
CA GLY A 112 5.16 -7.72 3.78
C GLY A 112 6.63 -8.12 3.80
N VAL A 113 7.41 -7.55 4.71
CA VAL A 113 8.78 -7.99 5.02
C VAL A 113 8.88 -8.26 6.50
N PHE A 114 9.60 -9.33 6.86
CA PHE A 114 9.86 -9.72 8.23
C PHE A 114 11.35 -9.55 8.53
N ARG A 115 11.65 -8.79 9.59
CA ARG A 115 12.99 -8.41 10.04
C ARG A 115 13.10 -8.64 11.56
N PRO A 116 13.26 -9.89 12.02
CA PRO A 116 13.26 -10.23 13.44
C PRO A 116 14.33 -9.49 14.26
N GLU A 117 15.39 -9.01 13.61
CA GLU A 117 16.48 -8.24 14.18
C GLU A 117 16.13 -6.77 14.46
N HIS A 118 14.99 -6.28 13.96
CA HIS A 118 14.52 -4.91 14.20
C HIS A 118 13.55 -4.84 15.39
N GLU A 119 13.53 -3.68 16.06
CA GLU A 119 12.56 -3.38 17.14
C GLU A 119 11.11 -3.54 16.67
N ILE A 120 10.84 -3.14 15.43
CA ILE A 120 9.56 -3.37 14.74
C ILE A 120 9.80 -4.38 13.61
N PRO A 121 9.55 -5.69 13.85
CA PRO A 121 9.95 -6.73 12.92
C PRO A 121 9.04 -6.86 11.70
N GLY A 122 7.80 -6.37 11.76
CA GLY A 122 6.88 -6.35 10.62
C GLY A 122 7.02 -5.08 9.79
N GLU A 123 7.10 -5.20 8.46
CA GLU A 123 7.08 -4.06 7.55
C GLU A 123 6.00 -4.25 6.46
N LEU A 124 5.04 -3.32 6.38
CA LEU A 124 4.19 -3.15 5.20
C LEU A 124 5.01 -2.43 4.11
N ASN A 125 5.88 -3.19 3.45
CA ASN A 125 6.86 -2.67 2.50
C ASN A 125 6.22 -2.09 1.23
N LYS A 126 5.10 -2.67 0.77
CA LYS A 126 4.37 -2.18 -0.41
C LYS A 126 2.87 -2.31 -0.22
N LEU A 127 2.14 -1.28 -0.64
CA LEU A 127 0.69 -1.30 -0.80
C LEU A 127 0.32 -0.51 -2.05
N PHE A 128 -0.09 -1.22 -3.10
CA PHE A 128 -0.42 -0.65 -4.39
C PHE A 128 -1.80 -1.15 -4.82
N LEU A 129 -2.63 -0.23 -5.29
CA LEU A 129 -3.98 -0.52 -5.75
C LEU A 129 -4.30 0.43 -6.90
N GLY A 130 -4.73 -0.14 -8.03
CA GLY A 130 -5.12 0.61 -9.21
C GLY A 130 -6.16 1.68 -8.88
N ARG A 131 -6.04 2.85 -9.52
CA ARG A 131 -6.82 4.05 -9.18
C ARG A 131 -8.33 3.81 -9.16
N ASP A 132 -8.82 3.01 -10.08
CA ASP A 132 -10.25 2.69 -10.26
C ASP A 132 -10.78 1.71 -9.21
N TYR A 133 -9.88 1.08 -8.45
CA TYR A 133 -10.21 0.15 -7.37
C TYR A 133 -10.06 0.79 -5.97
N GLN A 134 -9.60 2.04 -5.89
CA GLN A 134 -9.41 2.74 -4.63
C GLN A 134 -10.72 3.17 -3.97
N ARG A 135 -10.68 3.39 -2.65
CA ARG A 135 -11.79 3.89 -1.82
C ARG A 135 -13.04 3.00 -1.79
N MET A 136 -12.90 1.71 -2.09
CA MET A 136 -13.95 0.69 -2.01
C MET A 136 -13.59 -0.42 -0.98
N GLY A 137 -12.81 -0.10 0.06
CA GLY A 137 -12.43 -1.07 1.10
C GLY A 137 -11.28 -2.02 0.73
N LEU A 138 -10.92 -2.15 -0.55
CA LEU A 138 -9.89 -3.09 -1.01
C LEU A 138 -8.49 -2.86 -0.41
N GLY A 139 -8.10 -1.60 -0.17
CA GLY A 139 -6.83 -1.29 0.52
C GLY A 139 -6.81 -1.81 1.97
N ARG A 140 -7.95 -1.75 2.66
CA ARG A 140 -8.12 -2.33 4.01
C ARG A 140 -8.06 -3.85 3.96
N ARG A 141 -8.69 -4.49 2.96
CA ARG A 141 -8.62 -5.94 2.74
C ARG A 141 -7.17 -6.41 2.53
N LEU A 142 -6.39 -5.69 1.72
CA LEU A 142 -4.96 -5.97 1.52
C LEU A 142 -4.16 -5.85 2.82
N VAL A 143 -4.32 -4.76 3.58
CA VAL A 143 -3.64 -4.59 4.88
C VAL A 143 -4.05 -5.68 5.86
N GLY A 144 -5.35 -6.02 5.93
CA GLY A 144 -5.85 -7.08 6.80
C GLY A 144 -5.14 -8.42 6.55
N GLN A 145 -4.91 -8.76 5.28
CA GLN A 145 -4.20 -9.99 4.93
C GLN A 145 -2.73 -10.00 5.39
N VAL A 146 -2.04 -8.85 5.25
CA VAL A 146 -0.67 -8.69 5.78
C VAL A 146 -0.65 -8.87 7.30
N VAL A 147 -1.61 -8.26 7.99
CA VAL A 147 -1.74 -8.36 9.45
C VAL A 147 -1.97 -9.81 9.88
N GLN A 148 -2.86 -10.55 9.21
CA GLN A 148 -3.09 -11.96 9.54
C GLN A 148 -1.84 -12.83 9.34
N ARG A 149 -1.08 -12.59 8.26
CA ARG A 149 0.19 -13.30 8.02
C ARG A 149 1.21 -13.00 9.13
N PHE A 150 1.34 -11.73 9.55
CA PHE A 150 2.22 -11.36 10.66
C PHE A 150 1.80 -11.96 11.99
N LEU A 151 0.51 -11.92 12.33
CA LEU A 151 -0.01 -12.53 13.56
C LEU A 151 0.25 -14.03 13.62
N THR A 152 0.08 -14.72 12.48
CA THR A 152 0.39 -16.17 12.37
C THR A 152 1.88 -16.46 12.60
N ALA A 153 2.76 -15.51 12.27
CA ALA A 153 4.20 -15.58 12.50
C ALA A 153 4.63 -15.04 13.89
N GLY A 154 3.68 -14.74 14.80
CA GLY A 154 3.99 -14.21 16.14
C GLY A 154 4.40 -12.74 16.16
N VAL A 155 4.20 -12.01 15.07
CA VAL A 155 4.51 -10.57 14.96
C VAL A 155 3.28 -9.76 15.36
N SER A 156 3.45 -8.88 16.33
CA SER A 156 2.37 -8.02 16.88
C SER A 156 2.51 -6.54 16.56
N THR A 157 3.63 -6.13 15.93
CA THR A 157 3.91 -4.75 15.53
C THR A 157 4.32 -4.67 14.05
N MET A 158 4.03 -3.54 13.42
CA MET A 158 4.34 -3.31 12.01
C MET A 158 4.65 -1.84 11.75
N ALA A 159 5.54 -1.56 10.80
CA ALA A 159 5.78 -0.22 10.29
C ALA A 159 5.56 -0.11 8.77
N ALA A 160 5.34 1.10 8.28
CA ALA A 160 5.29 1.43 6.87
C ALA A 160 6.01 2.75 6.60
N TYR A 161 6.96 2.74 5.67
CA TYR A 161 7.51 3.97 5.14
C TYR A 161 6.55 4.58 4.11
N VAL A 162 6.20 5.85 4.31
CA VAL A 162 5.30 6.60 3.45
C VAL A 162 5.85 8.01 3.29
N ASP A 163 6.04 8.44 2.05
CA ASP A 163 6.35 9.85 1.78
C ASP A 163 5.26 10.76 2.39
N PRO A 164 5.57 11.73 3.25
CA PRO A 164 4.58 12.62 3.88
C PRO A 164 3.70 13.40 2.89
N ARG A 165 4.17 13.52 1.64
CA ARG A 165 3.44 14.14 0.52
C ARG A 165 2.42 13.20 -0.11
N ASN A 166 2.49 11.90 0.16
CA ASN A 166 1.61 10.90 -0.43
C ASN A 166 0.16 11.15 0.02
N PRO A 167 -0.81 11.21 -0.91
CA PRO A 167 -2.22 11.41 -0.56
C PRO A 167 -2.84 10.26 0.28
N SER A 168 -2.10 9.16 0.48
CA SER A 168 -2.51 7.99 1.27
C SER A 168 -2.17 8.09 2.77
N CYS A 169 -1.50 9.15 3.25
CA CYS A 169 -1.22 9.29 4.69
C CYS A 169 -2.48 9.13 5.55
N GLY A 170 -3.57 9.83 5.18
CA GLY A 170 -4.86 9.72 5.87
C GLY A 170 -5.57 8.36 5.72
N PHE A 171 -5.08 7.45 4.87
CA PHE A 171 -5.53 6.06 4.88
C PHE A 171 -4.88 5.29 6.04
N PHE A 172 -3.57 5.43 6.24
CA PHE A 172 -2.85 4.77 7.34
C PHE A 172 -3.31 5.30 8.71
N GLU A 173 -3.47 6.61 8.85
CA GLU A 173 -3.97 7.25 10.08
C GLU A 173 -5.37 6.73 10.47
N ARG A 174 -6.27 6.56 9.47
CA ARG A 174 -7.61 5.98 9.71
C ARG A 174 -7.59 4.49 10.05
N LEU A 175 -6.49 3.80 9.76
CA LEU A 175 -6.22 2.44 10.25
C LEU A 175 -5.47 2.45 11.58
N GLY A 176 -5.43 3.58 12.29
CA GLY A 176 -4.81 3.67 13.63
C GLY A 176 -3.30 3.76 13.63
N ALA A 177 -2.67 3.94 12.47
CA ALA A 177 -1.22 4.13 12.41
C ALA A 177 -0.82 5.47 13.05
N ARG A 178 0.31 5.48 13.75
CA ARG A 178 0.91 6.68 14.34
C ARG A 178 2.29 6.90 13.76
N TRP A 179 2.82 8.12 13.79
CA TRP A 179 4.23 8.33 13.44
C TRP A 179 5.14 7.66 14.45
N LEU A 180 6.28 7.14 13.97
CA LEU A 180 7.35 6.65 14.83
C LEU A 180 7.91 7.83 15.66
N VAL A 181 8.13 7.58 16.93
CA VAL A 181 8.83 8.49 17.86
C VAL A 181 10.16 7.83 18.18
N GLU A 182 11.25 8.48 17.81
CA GLU A 182 12.62 8.02 18.09
C GLU A 182 12.92 8.12 19.61
N PRO A 183 13.92 7.38 20.13
CA PRO A 183 14.23 7.37 21.56
C PRO A 183 14.55 8.74 22.17
N ASP A 184 15.03 9.70 21.37
CA ASP A 184 15.32 11.08 21.78
C ASP A 184 14.06 11.99 21.77
N GLY A 185 12.89 11.43 21.46
CA GLY A 185 11.62 12.14 21.36
C GLY A 185 11.36 12.78 19.99
N HIS A 186 12.26 12.65 19.01
CA HIS A 186 12.04 13.16 17.67
C HIS A 186 10.96 12.34 16.93
N VAL A 187 10.00 13.04 16.32
CA VAL A 187 8.96 12.40 15.50
C VAL A 187 9.44 12.18 14.07
N ASN A 188 9.40 10.94 13.60
CA ASN A 188 9.70 10.56 12.22
C ASN A 188 8.43 10.53 11.37
N PHE A 189 8.25 11.55 10.55
CA PHE A 189 7.00 11.77 9.80
C PHE A 189 6.84 10.89 8.56
N SER A 190 7.86 10.10 8.21
CA SER A 190 7.82 9.18 7.08
C SER A 190 7.55 7.73 7.51
N TRP A 191 7.69 7.41 8.79
CA TRP A 191 7.43 6.07 9.30
C TRP A 191 6.14 6.05 10.11
N TYR A 192 5.15 5.33 9.58
CA TYR A 192 3.95 4.97 10.33
C TYR A 192 4.15 3.64 11.04
N VAL A 193 3.61 3.50 12.25
CA VAL A 193 3.73 2.33 13.10
C VAL A 193 2.35 1.92 13.64
N TRP A 194 2.13 0.61 13.69
CA TRP A 194 1.06 -0.05 14.43
C TRP A 194 1.67 -0.91 15.53
N ASN A 195 1.40 -0.57 16.78
CA ASN A 195 1.91 -1.29 17.96
C ASN A 195 0.98 -2.42 18.44
N ASP A 196 -0.22 -2.55 17.84
CA ASP A 196 -1.22 -3.54 18.20
C ASP A 196 -1.87 -4.07 16.91
N LEU A 197 -1.22 -5.06 16.29
CA LEU A 197 -1.76 -5.75 15.13
C LEU A 197 -3.08 -6.49 15.41
N PRO A 198 -3.33 -7.09 16.58
CA PRO A 198 -4.65 -7.61 16.92
C PRO A 198 -5.78 -6.57 16.89
N LEU A 199 -5.52 -5.33 17.33
CA LEU A 199 -6.47 -4.22 17.19
C LEU A 199 -6.68 -3.84 15.72
N LEU A 200 -5.60 -3.70 14.95
CA LEU A 200 -5.70 -3.42 13.52
C LEU A 200 -6.48 -4.51 12.76
N ALA A 201 -6.29 -5.78 13.11
CA ALA A 201 -7.02 -6.90 12.52
C ALA A 201 -8.54 -6.72 12.69
N ARG A 202 -9.00 -6.31 13.88
CA ARG A 202 -10.41 -6.00 14.16
C ARG A 202 -10.92 -4.82 13.33
N HIS A 203 -10.12 -3.77 13.15
CA HIS A 203 -10.47 -2.66 12.27
C HIS A 203 -10.55 -3.05 10.79
N CYS A 204 -9.78 -4.05 10.37
CA CYS A 204 -9.82 -4.56 9.01
C CYS A 204 -11.07 -5.42 8.72
N THR A 205 -11.60 -6.13 9.72
CA THR A 205 -12.77 -7.01 9.59
C THR A 205 -14.11 -6.33 9.89
N ALA A 206 -14.16 -5.38 10.81
CA ALA A 206 -15.41 -4.76 11.30
C ALA A 206 -16.10 -3.78 10.33
N ALA A 207 -15.73 -3.75 9.05
CA ALA A 207 -16.21 -2.75 8.11
C ALA A 207 -16.52 -3.34 6.73
N VAL A 208 -17.39 -4.34 6.74
CA VAL A 208 -18.21 -4.78 5.59
C VAL A 208 -19.52 -4.01 5.63
#